data_AF-A0A2R6S683-F1
#
_entry.id   AF-A0A2R6S683-F1
#
_cell.length_a   1.000
_cell.length_b   1.000
_cell.length_c   1.000
_cell.angle_alpha   90.00
_cell.angle_beta   90.00
_cell.angle_gamma   90.00
#
_symmetry.space_group_name_H-M   'P 1'
#
loop_
_entity.id
_entity.type
_entity.pdbx_description
1 polymer ?
#
loop_
_entity_poly.entity_id
_entity_poly.type
_entity_poly.pdbx_seq_one_letter_code
_entity_poly.pdbx_strand_id
1 'polypeptide(L)'
;ITPIDITIPAGLHSNLSPRMPRYMPPEWTTHVSPEGGRFFVNSIMQVVTDTNIYDLQLYQRLQYGITEFQALSSQLDKGLPNHSELFIQLANPADEKCGQCNYYIVDHDTQTEYWLHPVDPYEMGIFRVTSESHIKYALQVHYWAHVEYFPHRPIHSTKRGELINILRHAQLDHLTSMTSTFPYGIKECEKFQAALLNVKEDEPDNFYTTSMTARLWAAVSQYKFDNCHGEEYARLDRLQYIGEQPVVQKSVGLTILFGLLLGFPKKVNEDLESVYVDDIVCETHWKKFMCDMTESWKDSRLMHERSVLGGTKGSSIDNHWPCIDMLLYWVATVRFGPFT
;
A
#
# COMPACT_ATOMS: atom_id res chain seq x y z
N ILE A 1 -21.70 -10.91 -10.43
CA ILE A 1 -22.08 -12.34 -10.41
C ILE A 1 -23.32 -12.46 -9.52
N THR A 2 -24.42 -13.00 -10.02
CA THR A 2 -25.61 -13.29 -9.21
C THR A 2 -25.45 -14.67 -8.57
N PRO A 3 -25.64 -14.81 -7.25
CA PRO A 3 -25.68 -16.12 -6.60
C PRO A 3 -26.72 -17.02 -7.28
N ILE A 4 -26.38 -18.29 -7.50
CA ILE A 4 -27.31 -19.30 -8.00
C ILE A 4 -27.63 -20.26 -6.87
N ASP A 5 -28.92 -20.63 -6.74
CA ASP A 5 -29.34 -21.67 -5.82
C ASP A 5 -28.88 -23.02 -6.36
N ILE A 6 -28.04 -23.73 -5.59
CA ILE A 6 -27.51 -25.05 -5.96
C ILE A 6 -28.05 -26.08 -4.97
N THR A 7 -28.71 -27.11 -5.47
CA THR A 7 -29.04 -28.30 -4.67
C THR A 7 -27.77 -29.10 -4.40
N ILE A 8 -27.46 -29.36 -3.13
CA ILE A 8 -26.28 -30.14 -2.72
C ILE A 8 -26.45 -31.60 -3.22
N PRO A 9 -25.65 -32.08 -4.19
CA PRO A 9 -25.78 -33.45 -4.67
C PRO A 9 -25.31 -34.46 -3.60
N ALA A 10 -25.92 -35.64 -3.60
CA ALA A 10 -25.48 -36.73 -2.74
C ALA A 10 -24.00 -37.07 -3.01
N GLY A 11 -23.20 -37.18 -1.94
CA GLY A 11 -21.76 -37.47 -2.06
C GLY A 11 -20.90 -36.27 -2.48
N LEU A 12 -21.41 -35.03 -2.43
CA LEU A 12 -20.66 -33.82 -2.81
C LEU A 12 -19.26 -33.75 -2.15
N HIS A 13 -19.12 -34.23 -0.90
CA HIS A 13 -17.84 -34.26 -0.17
C HIS A 13 -16.67 -34.89 -0.97
N SER A 14 -16.96 -35.81 -1.89
CA SER A 14 -15.96 -36.46 -2.75
C SER A 14 -15.54 -35.65 -3.98
N ASN A 15 -16.25 -34.57 -4.31
CA ASN A 15 -16.04 -33.73 -5.50
C ASN A 15 -15.96 -32.22 -5.18
N LEU A 16 -15.74 -31.84 -3.91
CA LEU A 16 -15.69 -30.43 -3.48
C LEU A 16 -14.47 -29.67 -4.03
N SER A 17 -13.40 -30.37 -4.39
CA SER A 17 -12.27 -29.74 -5.08
C SER A 17 -12.59 -29.62 -6.57
N PRO A 18 -12.51 -28.42 -7.17
CA PRO A 18 -12.63 -28.27 -8.61
C PRO A 18 -11.63 -29.22 -9.27
N ARG A 19 -12.12 -30.15 -10.08
CA ARG A 19 -11.22 -30.98 -10.88
C ARG A 19 -10.57 -30.07 -11.91
N MET A 20 -9.24 -30.09 -11.99
CA MET A 20 -8.54 -29.41 -13.08
C MET A 20 -9.09 -29.91 -14.42
N PRO A 21 -9.41 -29.01 -15.37
CA PRO A 21 -9.86 -29.41 -16.69
C PRO A 21 -8.82 -30.32 -17.37
N ARG A 22 -9.27 -31.33 -18.12
CA ARG A 22 -8.38 -32.31 -18.77
C ARG A 22 -7.42 -31.71 -19.80
N TYR A 23 -7.75 -30.54 -20.34
CA TYR A 23 -6.90 -29.83 -21.30
C TYR A 23 -5.74 -29.08 -20.62
N MET A 24 -5.78 -28.95 -19.28
CA MET A 24 -4.76 -28.23 -18.52
C MET A 24 -3.60 -29.19 -18.22
N PRO A 25 -2.37 -28.79 -18.55
CA PRO A 25 -1.17 -29.54 -18.19
C PRO A 25 -1.05 -29.71 -16.66
N PRO A 26 -0.55 -30.86 -16.17
CA PRO A 26 -0.44 -31.16 -14.73
C PRO A 26 0.51 -30.23 -13.96
N GLU A 27 1.34 -29.45 -14.66
CA GLU A 27 2.28 -28.48 -14.10
C GLU A 27 1.59 -27.25 -13.50
N TRP A 28 0.34 -26.99 -13.91
CA TRP A 28 -0.47 -25.93 -13.31
C TRP A 28 -1.06 -26.38 -11.99
N THR A 29 -0.96 -25.53 -10.98
CA THR A 29 -1.57 -25.75 -9.66
C THR A 29 -2.47 -24.58 -9.32
N THR A 30 -3.59 -24.85 -8.66
CA THR A 30 -4.55 -23.82 -8.25
C THR A 30 -4.41 -23.54 -6.77
N HIS A 31 -4.33 -22.27 -6.42
CA HIS A 31 -4.16 -21.80 -5.05
C HIS A 31 -5.21 -20.74 -4.72
N VAL A 32 -5.40 -20.50 -3.43
CA VAL A 32 -6.25 -19.43 -2.90
C VAL A 32 -5.40 -18.61 -1.96
N SER A 33 -5.29 -17.32 -2.24
CA SER A 33 -4.60 -16.35 -1.40
C SER A 33 -5.33 -16.20 -0.06
N PRO A 34 -4.64 -15.74 1.00
CA PRO A 34 -5.26 -15.44 2.30
C PRO A 34 -6.47 -14.49 2.22
N GLU A 35 -6.49 -13.59 1.24
CA GLU A 35 -7.60 -12.65 0.98
C GLU A 35 -8.75 -13.28 0.16
N GLY A 36 -8.64 -14.56 -0.22
CA GLY A 36 -9.67 -15.34 -0.92
C GLY A 36 -9.61 -15.31 -2.44
N GLY A 37 -8.69 -14.53 -3.02
CA GLY A 37 -8.45 -14.50 -4.47
C GLY A 37 -7.82 -15.81 -4.96
N ARG A 38 -8.32 -16.36 -6.07
CA ARG A 38 -7.74 -17.55 -6.72
C ARG A 38 -6.61 -17.15 -7.66
N PHE A 39 -5.55 -17.92 -7.65
CA PHE A 39 -4.45 -17.77 -8.60
C PHE A 39 -3.91 -19.14 -9.01
N PHE A 40 -3.09 -19.14 -10.05
CA PHE A 40 -2.56 -20.33 -10.67
C PHE A 40 -1.05 -20.21 -10.86
N VAL A 41 -0.35 -21.31 -10.61
CA VAL A 41 1.12 -21.37 -10.67
C VAL A 41 1.53 -22.51 -11.59
N ASN A 42 2.40 -22.23 -12.54
CA ASN A 42 3.11 -23.24 -13.31
C ASN A 42 4.55 -23.37 -12.80
N SER A 43 4.85 -24.49 -12.14
CA SER A 43 6.14 -24.71 -11.47
C SER A 43 7.30 -25.02 -12.42
N ILE A 44 7.03 -25.43 -13.67
CA ILE A 44 8.10 -25.69 -14.66
C ILE A 44 8.49 -24.40 -15.35
N MET A 45 7.50 -23.62 -15.80
CA MET A 45 7.73 -22.37 -16.51
C MET A 45 8.01 -21.18 -15.58
N GLN A 46 7.86 -21.35 -14.27
CA GLN A 46 7.94 -20.26 -13.28
C GLN A 46 6.96 -19.12 -13.64
N VAL A 47 5.68 -19.47 -13.84
CA VAL A 47 4.63 -18.51 -14.23
C VAL A 47 3.53 -18.47 -13.18
N VAL A 48 3.12 -17.26 -12.82
CA VAL A 48 1.97 -16.97 -11.95
C VAL A 48 0.93 -16.15 -12.71
N THR A 49 -0.34 -16.46 -12.50
CA THR A 49 -1.46 -15.71 -13.08
C THR A 49 -2.68 -15.76 -12.17
N ASP A 50 -3.46 -14.69 -12.17
CA ASP A 50 -4.81 -14.64 -11.59
C ASP A 50 -5.91 -14.84 -12.65
N THR A 51 -5.53 -14.95 -13.94
CA THR A 51 -6.47 -15.21 -15.03
C THR A 51 -7.10 -16.59 -14.83
N ASN A 52 -8.43 -16.68 -14.96
CA ASN A 52 -9.16 -17.93 -14.79
C ASN A 52 -8.86 -18.94 -15.92
N ILE A 53 -7.82 -19.75 -15.72
CA ILE A 53 -7.40 -20.77 -16.69
C ILE A 53 -8.32 -22.01 -16.73
N TYR A 54 -9.41 -22.05 -15.95
CA TYR A 54 -10.47 -23.04 -16.14
C TYR A 54 -11.41 -22.71 -17.31
N ASP A 55 -11.35 -21.48 -17.83
CA ASP A 55 -11.95 -21.13 -19.11
C ASP A 55 -10.96 -21.42 -20.24
N LEU A 56 -11.36 -22.26 -21.20
CA LEU A 56 -10.50 -22.69 -22.30
C LEU A 56 -10.06 -21.53 -23.20
N GLN A 57 -10.93 -20.55 -23.44
CA GLN A 57 -10.61 -19.40 -24.30
C GLN A 57 -9.61 -18.47 -23.60
N LEU A 58 -9.82 -18.21 -22.31
CA LEU A 58 -8.87 -17.42 -21.53
C LEU A 58 -7.52 -18.12 -21.42
N TYR A 59 -7.52 -19.43 -21.18
CA TYR A 59 -6.30 -20.23 -21.13
C TYR A 59 -5.51 -20.20 -22.45
N GLN A 60 -6.19 -20.35 -23.60
CA GLN A 60 -5.55 -20.28 -24.91
C GLN A 60 -4.90 -18.92 -25.19
N ARG A 61 -5.57 -17.82 -24.82
CA ARG A 61 -5.02 -16.47 -24.95
C ARG A 61 -3.82 -16.25 -24.03
N LEU A 62 -3.90 -16.74 -22.80
CA LEU A 62 -2.80 -16.66 -21.84
C LEU A 62 -1.57 -17.44 -22.34
N GLN A 63 -1.78 -18.65 -22.87
CA GLN A 63 -0.72 -19.47 -23.45
C GLN A 63 -0.03 -18.79 -24.64
N TYR A 64 -0.80 -18.08 -25.48
CA TYR A 64 -0.22 -17.25 -26.54
C TYR A 64 0.69 -16.16 -25.95
N GLY A 65 0.23 -15.43 -24.93
CA GLY A 65 1.04 -14.42 -24.24
C GLY A 65 2.31 -14.98 -23.59
N ILE A 66 2.23 -16.16 -22.97
CA ILE A 66 3.39 -16.86 -22.40
C ILE A 66 4.40 -17.22 -23.51
N THR A 67 3.91 -17.69 -24.66
CA THR A 67 4.77 -18.06 -25.80
C THR A 67 5.49 -16.84 -26.38
N GLU A 68 4.78 -15.72 -26.54
CA GLU A 68 5.38 -14.45 -26.99
C GLU A 68 6.43 -13.96 -25.99
N PHE A 69 6.15 -14.02 -24.68
CA PHE A 69 7.13 -13.67 -23.65
C PHE A 69 8.38 -14.55 -23.72
N GLN A 70 8.22 -15.87 -23.90
CA GLN A 70 9.34 -16.80 -24.05
C GLN A 70 10.18 -16.49 -25.31
N ALA A 71 9.53 -16.11 -26.41
CA ALA A 71 10.22 -15.68 -27.61
C ALA A 71 11.02 -14.39 -27.37
N LEU A 72 10.48 -13.43 -26.62
CA LEU A 72 11.19 -12.21 -26.23
C LEU A 72 12.35 -12.49 -25.28
N SER A 73 12.15 -13.30 -24.24
CA SER A 73 13.19 -13.62 -23.26
C SER A 73 14.34 -14.43 -23.84
N SER A 74 14.08 -15.24 -24.88
CA SER A 74 15.11 -15.98 -25.62
C SER A 74 16.10 -15.11 -26.38
N GLN A 75 15.74 -13.84 -26.64
CA GLN A 75 16.60 -12.87 -27.32
C GLN A 75 17.57 -12.17 -26.36
N LEU A 76 17.46 -12.40 -25.05
CA LEU A 76 18.35 -11.84 -24.05
C LEU A 76 19.67 -12.63 -24.01
N ASP A 77 20.79 -11.95 -24.25
CA ASP A 77 22.13 -12.56 -24.27
C ASP A 77 22.47 -13.37 -23.00
N LYS A 78 21.95 -12.94 -21.84
CA LYS A 78 22.21 -13.57 -20.54
C LYS A 78 21.04 -14.42 -20.01
N GLY A 79 19.92 -14.45 -20.73
CA GLY A 79 18.66 -15.03 -20.22
C GLY A 79 18.11 -14.30 -19.00
N LEU A 80 17.07 -14.90 -18.40
CA LEU A 80 16.49 -14.44 -17.13
C LEU A 80 17.31 -14.96 -15.93
N PRO A 81 17.37 -14.22 -14.81
CA PRO A 81 17.91 -14.72 -13.55
C PRO A 81 17.27 -16.05 -13.11
N ASN A 82 18.04 -16.91 -12.46
CA ASN A 82 17.60 -18.26 -12.07
C ASN A 82 16.37 -18.28 -11.16
N HIS A 83 16.27 -17.30 -10.25
CA HIS A 83 15.16 -17.16 -9.33
C HIS A 83 14.18 -16.07 -9.78
N SER A 84 13.96 -15.96 -11.10
CA SER A 84 12.92 -15.12 -11.67
C SER A 84 11.61 -15.86 -11.86
N GLU A 85 10.52 -15.10 -11.80
CA GLU A 85 9.16 -15.57 -12.02
C GLU A 85 8.38 -14.58 -12.88
N LEU A 86 7.65 -15.10 -13.88
CA LEU A 86 6.76 -14.30 -14.72
C LEU A 86 5.38 -14.21 -14.07
N PHE A 87 4.91 -13.00 -13.79
CA PHE A 87 3.49 -12.75 -13.63
C PHE A 87 2.89 -12.31 -14.96
N ILE A 88 1.80 -12.93 -15.40
CA ILE A 88 1.09 -12.54 -16.61
C ILE A 88 -0.42 -12.67 -16.42
N GLN A 89 -1.16 -11.66 -16.87
CA GLN A 89 -2.62 -11.64 -16.86
C GLN A 89 -3.16 -11.13 -18.19
N LEU A 90 -4.36 -11.56 -18.56
CA LEU A 90 -5.04 -10.98 -19.72
C LEU A 90 -5.45 -9.53 -19.41
N ALA A 91 -5.14 -8.62 -20.34
CA ALA A 91 -5.56 -7.24 -20.19
C ALA A 91 -7.09 -7.12 -20.24
N ASN A 92 -7.63 -6.14 -19.52
CA ASN A 92 -9.05 -5.83 -19.60
C ASN A 92 -9.37 -5.36 -21.04
N PRO A 93 -10.35 -5.95 -21.73
CA PRO A 93 -10.71 -5.51 -23.09
C PRO A 93 -11.14 -4.04 -23.20
N ALA A 94 -11.53 -3.41 -22.08
CA ALA A 94 -11.85 -1.98 -22.02
C ALA A 94 -10.60 -1.07 -21.99
N ASP A 95 -9.42 -1.65 -21.81
CA ASP A 95 -8.17 -0.90 -21.70
C ASP A 95 -7.48 -0.85 -23.07
N GLU A 96 -7.82 0.18 -23.86
CA GLU A 96 -7.36 0.34 -25.25
C GLU A 96 -5.83 0.50 -25.39
N LYS A 97 -5.15 0.84 -24.29
CA LYS A 97 -3.69 1.06 -24.26
C LYS A 97 -2.89 -0.22 -24.00
N CYS A 98 -3.49 -1.23 -23.39
CA CYS A 98 -2.80 -2.46 -23.03
C CYS A 98 -2.82 -3.44 -24.22
N GLY A 99 -1.71 -4.17 -24.43
CA GLY A 99 -1.69 -5.32 -25.35
C GLY A 99 -2.67 -6.41 -24.91
N GLN A 100 -2.65 -7.59 -25.53
CA GLN A 100 -3.56 -8.67 -25.13
C GLN A 100 -3.31 -9.17 -23.69
N CYS A 101 -2.11 -8.92 -23.13
CA CYS A 101 -1.68 -9.32 -21.80
C CYS A 101 -0.88 -8.21 -21.11
N ASN A 102 -1.01 -8.11 -19.78
CA ASN A 102 -0.11 -7.35 -18.92
C ASN A 102 0.84 -8.32 -18.23
N TYR A 103 2.10 -7.94 -18.08
CA TYR A 103 3.09 -8.78 -17.42
C TYR A 103 4.12 -7.96 -16.65
N TYR A 104 4.77 -8.61 -15.69
CA TYR A 104 6.00 -8.17 -15.07
C TYR A 104 6.80 -9.40 -14.64
N ILE A 105 8.09 -9.22 -14.36
CA ILE A 105 8.98 -10.27 -13.87
C ILE A 105 9.40 -9.92 -12.45
N VAL A 106 9.43 -10.93 -11.59
CA VAL A 106 9.83 -10.82 -10.19
C VAL A 106 11.18 -11.52 -10.04
N ASP A 107 12.19 -10.82 -9.55
CA ASP A 107 13.48 -11.42 -9.17
C ASP A 107 13.52 -11.62 -7.66
N HIS A 108 13.54 -12.87 -7.21
CA HIS A 108 13.58 -13.22 -5.79
C HIS A 108 14.95 -13.00 -5.14
N ASP A 109 16.03 -12.90 -5.91
CA ASP A 109 17.38 -12.66 -5.38
C ASP A 109 17.56 -11.18 -5.03
N THR A 110 17.15 -10.27 -5.92
CA THR A 110 17.21 -8.82 -5.69
C THR A 110 15.98 -8.29 -4.94
N GLN A 111 14.92 -9.10 -4.88
CA GLN A 111 13.62 -8.78 -4.30
C GLN A 111 12.94 -7.60 -4.99
N THR A 112 13.01 -7.54 -6.32
CA THR A 112 12.48 -6.43 -7.12
C THR A 112 11.65 -6.94 -8.29
N GLU A 113 10.67 -6.15 -8.72
CA GLU A 113 10.04 -6.36 -10.03
C GLU A 113 10.77 -5.62 -11.16
N TYR A 114 10.62 -6.10 -12.39
CA TYR A 114 11.16 -5.48 -13.60
C TYR A 114 10.44 -5.98 -14.88
N TRP A 115 10.80 -5.38 -16.02
CA TRP A 115 10.27 -5.71 -17.36
C TRP A 115 11.40 -5.92 -18.36
N LEU A 116 11.10 -6.60 -19.47
CA LEU A 116 12.04 -6.77 -20.59
C LEU A 116 12.16 -5.53 -21.49
N HIS A 117 11.28 -4.56 -21.28
CA HIS A 117 11.24 -3.31 -22.02
C HIS A 117 11.24 -2.13 -21.04
N PRO A 118 11.66 -0.94 -21.48
CA PRO A 118 11.55 0.26 -20.68
C PRO A 118 10.08 0.53 -20.31
N VAL A 119 9.83 0.80 -19.03
CA VAL A 119 8.52 1.20 -18.50
C VAL A 119 8.67 2.57 -17.86
N ASP A 120 7.67 3.43 -18.06
CA ASP A 120 7.62 4.74 -17.43
C ASP A 120 7.23 4.58 -15.94
N PRO A 121 8.08 5.01 -14.98
CA PRO A 121 7.74 4.97 -13.56
C PRO A 121 6.42 5.69 -13.22
N TYR A 122 6.06 6.75 -13.96
CA TYR A 122 4.82 7.48 -13.75
C TYR A 122 3.59 6.61 -14.04
N GLU A 123 3.64 5.75 -15.05
CA GLU A 123 2.55 4.81 -15.38
C GLU A 123 2.39 3.72 -14.31
N MET A 124 3.46 3.44 -13.56
CA MET A 124 3.48 2.50 -12.44
C MET A 124 3.10 3.15 -11.11
N GLY A 125 2.71 4.44 -11.10
CA GLY A 125 2.42 5.18 -9.87
C GLY A 125 3.65 5.47 -9.01
N ILE A 126 4.85 5.37 -9.58
CA ILE A 126 6.11 5.65 -8.90
C ILE A 126 6.47 7.11 -9.16
N PHE A 127 6.35 7.94 -8.13
CA PHE A 127 6.64 9.37 -8.19
C PHE A 127 7.86 9.73 -7.35
N ARG A 128 8.46 10.91 -7.59
CA ARG A 128 9.54 11.48 -6.76
C ARG A 128 10.81 10.59 -6.70
N VAL A 129 11.10 9.87 -7.79
CA VAL A 129 12.36 9.14 -7.94
C VAL A 129 13.51 10.13 -8.02
N THR A 130 14.61 9.76 -7.38
CA THR A 130 15.64 10.70 -6.97
C THR A 130 17.02 10.17 -7.37
N SER A 131 17.17 8.84 -7.44
CA SER A 131 18.27 8.12 -8.09
C SER A 131 17.83 6.70 -8.52
N GLU A 132 18.69 5.97 -9.24
CA GLU A 132 18.50 4.53 -9.50
C GLU A 132 18.56 3.67 -8.23
N SER A 133 19.33 4.08 -7.24
CA SER A 133 19.38 3.38 -5.95
C SER A 133 18.09 3.59 -5.17
N HIS A 134 17.47 4.76 -5.33
CA HIS A 134 16.21 5.11 -4.70
C HIS A 134 15.01 4.33 -5.28
N ILE A 135 14.89 4.26 -6.62
CA ILE A 135 13.75 3.56 -7.28
C ILE A 135 13.68 2.08 -6.91
N LYS A 136 14.82 1.48 -6.54
CA LYS A 136 14.87 0.10 -6.02
C LYS A 136 13.84 -0.14 -4.92
N TYR A 137 13.65 0.80 -3.98
CA TYR A 137 12.70 0.59 -2.89
C TYR A 137 11.24 0.56 -3.37
N ALA A 138 10.87 1.35 -4.39
CA ALA A 138 9.55 1.26 -5.01
C ALA A 138 9.35 -0.10 -5.70
N LEU A 139 10.36 -0.57 -6.44
CA LEU A 139 10.31 -1.91 -7.05
C LEU A 139 10.27 -3.04 -6.00
N GLN A 140 10.85 -2.83 -4.82
CA GLN A 140 10.72 -3.74 -3.68
C GLN A 140 9.29 -3.73 -3.10
N VAL A 141 8.61 -2.57 -3.04
CA VAL A 141 7.20 -2.51 -2.63
C VAL A 141 6.35 -3.40 -3.53
N HIS A 142 6.50 -3.27 -4.84
CA HIS A 142 5.71 -4.07 -5.78
C HIS A 142 6.09 -5.56 -5.74
N TYR A 143 7.37 -5.90 -5.60
CA TYR A 143 7.82 -7.27 -5.34
C TYR A 143 7.11 -7.88 -4.12
N TRP A 144 7.08 -7.16 -3.00
CA TRP A 144 6.45 -7.68 -1.78
C TRP A 144 4.93 -7.75 -1.91
N ALA A 145 4.30 -6.83 -2.63
CA ALA A 145 2.89 -6.93 -2.98
C ALA A 145 2.60 -8.20 -3.81
N HIS A 146 3.45 -8.52 -4.79
CA HIS A 146 3.34 -9.78 -5.53
C HIS A 146 3.41 -11.01 -4.61
N VAL A 147 4.40 -11.06 -3.71
CA VAL A 147 4.54 -12.17 -2.75
C VAL A 147 3.35 -12.23 -1.79
N GLU A 148 2.78 -11.09 -1.41
CA GLU A 148 1.59 -11.00 -0.56
C GLU A 148 0.35 -11.59 -1.24
N TYR A 149 0.12 -11.24 -2.51
CA TYR A 149 -1.03 -11.70 -3.30
C TYR A 149 -0.89 -13.15 -3.78
N PHE A 150 0.33 -13.59 -4.09
CA PHE A 150 0.63 -14.91 -4.63
C PHE A 150 1.62 -15.70 -3.74
N PRO A 151 1.27 -15.97 -2.47
CA PRO A 151 2.19 -16.48 -1.44
C PRO A 151 2.54 -17.98 -1.57
N HIS A 152 2.77 -18.46 -2.79
CA HIS A 152 3.08 -19.86 -3.08
C HIS A 152 4.55 -20.21 -2.80
N ARG A 153 5.44 -19.21 -2.78
CA ARG A 153 6.84 -19.36 -2.38
C ARG A 153 7.02 -18.96 -0.92
N PRO A 154 7.58 -19.84 -0.08
CA PRO A 154 7.87 -19.49 1.31
C PRO A 154 8.94 -18.41 1.41
N ILE A 155 8.83 -17.56 2.42
CA ILE A 155 9.86 -16.56 2.75
C ILE A 155 10.83 -17.15 3.76
N HIS A 156 12.13 -17.09 3.44
CA HIS A 156 13.17 -17.61 4.31
C HIS A 156 13.14 -16.95 5.71
N SER A 157 13.37 -17.75 6.76
CA SER A 157 13.26 -17.31 8.16
C SER A 157 14.17 -16.12 8.52
N THR A 158 15.32 -15.98 7.84
CA THR A 158 16.22 -14.83 8.01
C THR A 158 15.54 -13.49 7.71
N LYS A 159 14.61 -13.45 6.74
CA LYS A 159 13.86 -12.23 6.41
C LYS A 159 12.86 -11.86 7.49
N ARG A 160 12.30 -12.84 8.21
CA ARG A 160 11.48 -12.57 9.40
C ARG A 160 12.34 -12.03 10.54
N GLY A 161 13.52 -12.60 10.75
CA GLY A 161 14.48 -12.12 11.76
C GLY A 161 14.94 -10.68 11.49
N GLU A 162 15.23 -10.36 10.24
CA GLU A 162 15.58 -9.01 9.79
C GLU A 162 14.43 -8.02 10.09
N LEU A 163 13.20 -8.37 9.74
CA LEU A 163 12.02 -7.56 10.00
C LEU A 163 11.78 -7.32 11.50
N ILE A 164 11.97 -8.34 12.34
CA ILE A 164 11.91 -8.21 13.81
C ILE A 164 12.97 -7.19 14.29
N ASN A 165 14.18 -7.24 13.77
CA ASN A 165 15.24 -6.30 14.15
C ASN A 165 14.92 -4.86 13.71
N ILE A 166 14.33 -4.68 12.52
CA ILE A 166 13.85 -3.37 12.05
C ILE A 166 12.78 -2.81 13.00
N LEU A 167 11.80 -3.63 13.41
CA LEU A 167 10.76 -3.22 14.33
C LEU A 167 11.31 -2.87 15.73
N ARG A 168 12.32 -3.60 16.21
CA ARG A 168 13.02 -3.26 17.47
C ARG A 168 13.77 -1.94 17.39
N HIS A 169 14.46 -1.71 16.28
CA HIS A 169 15.12 -0.44 16.02
C HIS A 169 14.11 0.71 16.02
N ALA A 170 12.98 0.55 15.32
CA ALA A 170 11.91 1.56 15.28
C ALA A 170 11.33 1.88 16.66
N GLN A 171 11.15 0.87 17.52
CA GLN A 171 10.72 1.11 18.90
C GLN A 171 11.72 1.96 19.68
N LEU A 172 13.00 1.64 19.58
CA LEU A 172 14.05 2.40 20.26
C LEU A 172 14.09 3.83 19.72
N ASP A 173 14.02 3.99 18.40
CA ASP A 173 13.97 5.30 17.75
C ASP A 173 12.79 6.15 18.24
N HIS A 174 11.57 5.58 18.35
CA HIS A 174 10.44 6.29 18.94
C HIS A 174 10.61 6.65 20.42
N LEU A 175 11.39 5.88 21.18
CA LEU A 175 11.66 6.17 22.59
C LEU A 175 12.73 7.25 22.77
N THR A 176 13.65 7.39 21.82
CA THR A 176 14.79 8.31 21.90
C THR A 176 14.64 9.55 21.01
N SER A 177 13.73 9.52 20.03
CA SER A 177 13.46 10.59 19.08
C SER A 177 11.98 10.99 19.07
N MET A 178 11.73 12.29 19.21
CA MET A 178 10.38 12.86 19.10
C MET A 178 9.86 12.93 17.65
N THR A 179 10.75 12.76 16.68
CA THR A 179 10.50 12.97 15.24
C THR A 179 10.88 11.75 14.41
N SER A 180 10.78 10.55 14.99
CA SER A 180 10.96 9.28 14.28
C SER A 180 10.18 9.24 12.96
N THR A 181 10.84 8.74 11.92
CA THR A 181 10.30 8.63 10.56
C THR A 181 9.55 7.32 10.31
N PHE A 182 9.63 6.35 11.24
CA PHE A 182 9.03 5.03 11.05
C PHE A 182 7.49 5.12 11.05
N PRO A 183 6.78 4.37 10.18
CA PRO A 183 5.35 4.57 9.97
C PRO A 183 4.46 4.02 11.10
N TYR A 184 4.99 3.17 11.97
CA TYR A 184 4.24 2.47 13.01
C TYR A 184 4.71 2.85 14.42
N GLY A 185 3.77 3.14 15.32
CA GLY A 185 4.11 3.45 16.70
C GLY A 185 4.64 2.24 17.50
N ILE A 186 5.17 2.50 18.69
CA ILE A 186 5.78 1.49 19.58
C ILE A 186 4.87 0.27 19.79
N LYS A 187 3.59 0.50 20.12
CA LYS A 187 2.60 -0.57 20.39
C LYS A 187 2.29 -1.42 19.16
N GLU A 188 2.30 -0.83 17.97
CA GLU A 188 2.08 -1.54 16.71
C GLU A 188 3.30 -2.43 16.41
N CYS A 189 4.51 -1.87 16.58
CA CYS A 189 5.75 -2.62 16.46
C CYS A 189 5.83 -3.81 17.42
N GLU A 190 5.36 -3.68 18.68
CA GLU A 190 5.29 -4.80 19.64
C GLU A 190 4.37 -5.91 19.14
N LYS A 191 3.19 -5.56 18.63
CA LYS A 191 2.21 -6.53 18.12
C LYS A 191 2.73 -7.25 16.88
N PHE A 192 3.36 -6.53 15.96
CA PHE A 192 3.94 -7.14 14.76
C PHE A 192 5.11 -8.06 15.09
N GLN A 193 5.98 -7.68 16.03
CA GLN A 193 7.04 -8.57 16.50
C GLN A 193 6.49 -9.85 17.12
N ALA A 194 5.48 -9.74 17.99
CA ALA A 194 4.84 -10.91 18.59
C ALA A 194 4.25 -11.84 17.52
N ALA A 195 3.59 -11.28 16.50
CA ALA A 195 3.06 -12.06 15.38
C ALA A 195 4.15 -12.80 14.59
N LEU A 196 5.30 -12.16 14.35
CA LEU A 196 6.42 -12.77 13.63
C LEU A 196 7.18 -13.82 14.45
N LEU A 197 7.31 -13.63 15.77
CA LEU A 197 8.01 -14.56 16.67
C LEU A 197 7.23 -15.84 16.95
N ASN A 198 5.90 -15.78 16.90
CA ASN A 198 5.04 -16.91 17.19
C ASN A 198 4.98 -17.95 16.06
N VAL A 199 5.63 -17.68 14.92
CA VAL A 199 5.72 -18.63 13.82
C VAL A 199 6.84 -19.63 14.09
N LYS A 200 6.49 -20.89 14.30
CA LYS A 200 7.46 -21.96 14.54
C LYS A 200 8.23 -22.29 13.27
N GLU A 201 9.53 -22.54 13.39
CA GLU A 201 10.38 -22.91 12.25
C GLU A 201 10.04 -24.30 11.68
N ASP A 202 9.45 -25.18 12.50
CA ASP A 202 9.08 -26.54 12.13
C ASP A 202 7.69 -26.66 11.49
N GLU A 203 6.92 -25.57 11.44
CA GLU A 203 5.63 -25.56 10.75
C GLU A 203 5.85 -25.38 9.25
N PRO A 204 5.23 -26.20 8.38
CA PRO A 204 5.33 -26.00 6.94
C PRO A 204 4.83 -24.59 6.63
N ASP A 205 5.66 -23.78 5.98
CA ASP A 205 5.34 -22.40 5.66
C ASP A 205 3.96 -22.34 4.98
N ASN A 206 3.04 -21.64 5.66
CA ASN A 206 1.66 -21.50 5.22
C ASN A 206 1.52 -20.15 4.49
N PHE A 207 0.65 -20.12 3.47
CA PHE A 207 0.35 -18.94 2.67
C PHE A 207 0.04 -17.69 3.52
N TYR A 208 -0.60 -17.86 4.68
CA TYR A 208 -0.88 -16.77 5.62
C TYR A 208 0.40 -16.15 6.21
N THR A 209 1.37 -16.97 6.61
CA THR A 209 2.65 -16.50 7.16
C THR A 209 3.45 -15.75 6.09
N THR A 210 3.54 -16.32 4.89
CA THR A 210 4.21 -15.70 3.74
C THR A 210 3.57 -14.36 3.41
N SER A 211 2.24 -14.32 3.26
CA SER A 211 1.50 -13.10 2.92
C SER A 211 1.64 -12.02 3.99
N MET A 212 1.50 -12.38 5.28
CA MET A 212 1.69 -11.45 6.40
C MET A 212 3.12 -10.88 6.44
N THR A 213 4.13 -11.73 6.23
CA THR A 213 5.54 -11.31 6.24
C THR A 213 5.83 -10.38 5.06
N ALA A 214 5.31 -10.69 3.87
CA ALA A 214 5.43 -9.87 2.68
C ALA A 214 4.78 -8.49 2.88
N ARG A 215 3.56 -8.45 3.44
CA ARG A 215 2.85 -7.20 3.75
C ARG A 215 3.66 -6.24 4.61
N LEU A 216 4.32 -6.76 5.67
CA LEU A 216 5.17 -5.93 6.52
C LEU A 216 6.45 -5.49 5.81
N TRP A 217 7.02 -6.32 4.94
CA TRP A 217 8.16 -5.95 4.12
C TRP A 217 7.83 -4.90 3.05
N ALA A 218 6.63 -4.95 2.47
CA ALA A 218 6.12 -3.90 1.59
C ALA A 218 6.08 -2.55 2.32
N ALA A 219 5.53 -2.52 3.54
CA ALA A 219 5.50 -1.31 4.36
C ALA A 219 6.91 -0.79 4.71
N VAL A 220 7.85 -1.67 5.03
CA VAL A 220 9.26 -1.29 5.26
C VAL A 220 9.90 -0.74 3.99
N SER A 221 9.61 -1.33 2.83
CA SER A 221 10.16 -0.87 1.54
C SER A 221 9.60 0.50 1.17
N GLN A 222 8.29 0.72 1.39
CA GLN A 222 7.65 2.03 1.20
C GLN A 222 8.25 3.07 2.13
N TYR A 223 8.45 2.73 3.41
CA TYR A 223 9.14 3.59 4.37
C TYR A 223 10.55 4.00 3.90
N LYS A 224 11.31 3.06 3.31
CA LYS A 224 12.65 3.36 2.78
C LYS A 224 12.59 4.28 1.54
N PHE A 225 11.60 4.08 0.69
CA PHE A 225 11.35 4.94 -0.46
C PHE A 225 10.94 6.35 -0.02
N ASP A 226 9.90 6.48 0.79
CA ASP A 226 9.37 7.77 1.26
C ASP A 226 10.42 8.67 1.95
N ASN A 227 11.44 8.05 2.56
CA ASN A 227 12.52 8.74 3.27
C ASN A 227 13.86 8.77 2.51
N CYS A 228 13.89 8.40 1.21
CA CYS A 228 15.10 8.41 0.40
C CYS A 228 16.30 7.69 1.07
N HIS A 229 16.05 6.51 1.64
CA HIS A 229 17.03 5.82 2.48
C HIS A 229 18.31 5.49 1.69
N GLY A 230 19.47 5.87 2.21
CA GLY A 230 20.77 5.59 1.57
C GLY A 230 21.20 6.63 0.53
N GLU A 231 20.35 7.61 0.24
CA GLU A 231 20.70 8.79 -0.56
C GLU A 231 21.44 9.84 0.28
N GLU A 232 22.14 10.77 -0.38
CA GLU A 232 22.82 11.89 0.27
C GLU A 232 21.86 12.79 1.09
N TYR A 233 20.62 12.92 0.63
CA TYR A 233 19.56 13.72 1.24
C TYR A 233 18.47 12.86 1.92
N ALA A 234 18.83 11.70 2.45
CA ALA A 234 17.90 10.85 3.20
C ALA A 234 17.17 11.64 4.32
N ARG A 235 15.86 11.41 4.47
CA ARG A 235 15.08 12.00 5.56
C ARG A 235 15.39 11.27 6.87
N LEU A 236 16.04 11.97 7.80
CA LEU A 236 16.38 11.44 9.12
C LEU A 236 15.43 11.95 10.21
N ASP A 237 14.69 13.02 9.92
CA ASP A 237 13.69 13.62 10.79
C ASP A 237 12.37 13.74 10.04
N ARG A 238 11.25 13.32 10.64
CA ARG A 238 9.92 13.37 10.02
C ARG A 238 9.51 14.76 9.55
N LEU A 239 10.02 15.82 10.19
CA LEU A 239 9.74 17.22 9.87
C LEU A 239 10.67 17.80 8.80
N GLN A 240 11.66 17.04 8.33
CA GLN A 240 12.58 17.47 7.29
C GLN A 240 11.92 17.34 5.90
N TYR A 241 11.93 18.45 5.16
CA TYR A 241 11.53 18.49 3.76
C TYR A 241 12.69 18.04 2.86
N ILE A 242 12.43 17.16 1.90
CA ILE A 242 13.43 16.70 0.92
C ILE A 242 13.36 17.54 -0.38
N GLY A 243 12.22 18.22 -0.64
CA GLY A 243 12.01 19.08 -1.80
C GLY A 243 12.02 20.59 -1.50
N GLU A 244 11.55 21.39 -2.46
CA GLU A 244 11.26 22.81 -2.23
C GLU A 244 10.12 22.93 -1.21
N GLN A 245 10.34 23.69 -0.13
CA GLN A 245 9.25 24.01 0.79
C GLN A 245 8.17 24.77 0.03
N PRO A 246 6.88 24.37 0.15
CA PRO A 246 5.82 25.14 -0.48
C PRO A 246 5.84 26.56 0.09
N VAL A 247 6.09 27.55 -0.77
CA VAL A 247 6.05 28.96 -0.37
C VAL A 247 4.60 29.29 -0.06
N VAL A 248 4.23 29.23 1.23
CA VAL A 248 2.90 29.64 1.68
C VAL A 248 2.75 31.13 1.40
N GLN A 249 2.05 31.46 0.31
CA GLN A 249 1.71 32.85 0.01
C GLN A 249 0.75 33.35 1.09
N LYS A 250 1.26 34.21 1.97
CA LYS A 250 0.48 34.82 3.05
C LYS A 250 -0.59 35.74 2.45
N SER A 251 -1.82 35.26 2.38
CA SER A 251 -2.97 36.09 2.02
C SER A 251 -3.31 37.04 3.18
N VAL A 252 -3.46 38.33 2.88
CA VAL A 252 -3.83 39.36 3.86
C VAL A 252 -5.20 39.06 4.47
N GLY A 253 -6.14 38.52 3.67
CA GLY A 253 -7.46 38.10 4.15
C GLY A 253 -7.39 36.94 5.14
N LEU A 254 -6.46 36.00 4.94
CA LEU A 254 -6.18 34.88 5.86
C LEU A 254 -5.68 35.38 7.22
N THR A 255 -4.84 36.42 7.23
CA THR A 255 -4.33 37.02 8.48
C THR A 255 -5.45 37.63 9.32
N ILE A 256 -6.43 38.28 8.67
CA ILE A 256 -7.61 38.87 9.33
C ILE A 256 -8.54 37.77 9.87
N LEU A 257 -8.80 36.73 9.07
CA LEU A 257 -9.63 35.59 9.48
C LEU A 257 -9.01 34.84 10.67
N PHE A 258 -7.69 34.65 10.68
CA PHE A 258 -6.97 34.06 11.82
C PHE A 258 -7.06 34.93 13.07
N GLY A 259 -7.03 36.26 12.94
CA GLY A 259 -7.26 37.18 14.05
C GLY A 259 -8.67 37.07 14.64
N LEU A 260 -9.70 36.97 13.79
CA LEU A 260 -11.10 36.82 14.20
C LEU A 260 -11.40 35.45 14.84
N LEU A 261 -10.71 34.40 14.40
CA LEU A 261 -10.81 33.04 14.95
C LEU A 261 -9.79 32.77 16.07
N LEU A 262 -9.28 33.83 16.73
CA LEU A 262 -8.37 33.75 17.87
C LEU A 262 -7.10 32.91 17.63
N GLY A 263 -6.62 32.84 16.39
CA GLY A 263 -5.43 32.07 16.01
C GLY A 263 -5.63 30.56 15.93
N PHE A 264 -6.85 30.05 16.18
CA PHE A 264 -7.19 28.63 16.07
C PHE A 264 -6.82 28.01 14.72
N PRO A 265 -7.09 28.65 13.57
CA PRO A 265 -6.80 28.04 12.27
C PRO A 265 -5.31 28.10 11.91
N LYS A 266 -4.53 29.02 12.50
CA LYS A 266 -3.07 29.05 12.35
C LYS A 266 -2.43 27.84 13.04
N LYS A 267 -2.86 27.55 14.28
CA LYS A 267 -2.41 26.37 15.02
C LYS A 267 -2.82 25.07 14.31
N VAL A 268 -4.06 24.97 13.82
CA VAL A 268 -4.50 23.81 13.03
C VAL A 268 -3.68 23.65 11.76
N ASN A 269 -3.29 24.74 11.09
CA ASN A 269 -2.42 24.66 9.91
C ASN A 269 -0.99 24.23 10.25
N GLU A 270 -0.41 24.73 11.35
CA GLU A 270 0.91 24.30 11.83
C GLU A 270 0.89 22.81 12.26
N ASP A 271 -0.16 22.38 12.96
CA ASP A 271 -0.37 20.98 13.35
C ASP A 271 -0.59 20.09 12.10
N LEU A 272 -1.33 20.56 11.10
CA LEU A 272 -1.53 19.86 9.82
C LEU A 272 -0.23 19.74 9.01
N GLU A 273 0.57 20.81 8.93
CA GLU A 273 1.91 20.81 8.31
C GLU A 273 2.86 19.84 9.03
N SER A 274 2.74 19.69 10.35
CA SER A 274 3.55 18.74 11.11
C SER A 274 3.16 17.27 10.90
N VAL A 275 1.98 17.00 10.35
CA VAL A 275 1.45 15.64 10.12
C VAL A 275 1.51 15.25 8.63
N TYR A 276 1.58 16.24 7.75
CA TYR A 276 1.56 16.12 6.29
C TYR A 276 2.81 16.78 5.69
N VAL A 277 3.93 16.05 5.69
CA VAL A 277 5.23 16.53 5.18
C VAL A 277 5.54 15.82 3.87
N ASP A 278 5.77 16.58 2.79
CA ASP A 278 6.06 16.08 1.43
C ASP A 278 5.03 15.06 0.90
N ASP A 279 3.73 15.29 1.12
CA ASP A 279 2.60 14.40 0.78
C ASP A 279 2.61 13.03 1.48
N ILE A 280 3.48 12.84 2.48
CA ILE A 280 3.57 11.61 3.27
C ILE A 280 2.82 11.80 4.58
N VAL A 281 1.86 10.91 4.84
CA VAL A 281 1.03 10.91 6.04
C VAL A 281 1.39 9.73 6.92
N CYS A 282 1.94 10.00 8.10
CA CYS A 282 2.06 8.95 9.10
C CYS A 282 0.69 8.68 9.73
N GLU A 283 0.13 7.49 9.48
CA GLU A 283 -1.21 7.11 9.93
C GLU A 283 -1.40 7.27 11.44
N THR A 284 -0.40 6.92 12.25
CA THR A 284 -0.46 7.06 13.72
C THR A 284 -0.58 8.53 14.13
N HIS A 285 0.18 9.42 13.48
CA HIS A 285 0.13 10.86 13.75
C HIS A 285 -1.14 11.50 13.19
N TRP A 286 -1.63 11.04 12.03
CA TRP A 286 -2.90 11.47 11.47
C TRP A 286 -4.08 11.07 12.35
N LYS A 287 -4.13 9.83 12.82
CA LYS A 287 -5.15 9.38 13.79
C LYS A 287 -5.10 10.20 15.07
N LYS A 288 -3.90 10.45 15.61
CA LYS A 288 -3.74 11.31 16.79
C LYS A 288 -4.24 12.73 16.52
N PHE A 289 -3.83 13.34 15.42
CA PHE A 289 -4.27 14.67 14.99
C PHE A 289 -5.79 14.75 14.82
N MET A 290 -6.41 13.77 14.16
CA MET A 290 -7.87 13.72 14.00
C MET A 290 -8.59 13.52 15.33
N CYS A 291 -8.04 12.74 16.26
CA CYS A 291 -8.56 12.60 17.61
C CYS A 291 -8.47 13.92 18.39
N ASP A 292 -7.28 14.53 18.43
CA ASP A 292 -7.00 15.80 19.12
C ASP A 292 -7.89 16.93 18.54
N MET A 293 -8.08 16.94 17.21
CA MET A 293 -8.98 17.86 16.51
C MET A 293 -10.45 17.62 16.89
N THR A 294 -10.89 16.36 16.90
CA THR A 294 -12.26 15.99 17.29
C THR A 294 -12.56 16.36 18.74
N GLU A 295 -11.59 16.21 19.64
CA GLU A 295 -11.71 16.60 21.06
C GLU A 295 -11.74 18.13 21.20
N SER A 296 -10.84 18.84 20.53
CA SER A 296 -10.83 20.30 20.50
C SER A 296 -12.13 20.91 19.95
N TRP A 297 -12.76 20.24 18.97
CA TRP A 297 -14.06 20.65 18.42
C TRP A 297 -15.22 20.43 19.40
N LYS A 298 -15.18 19.34 20.19
CA LYS A 298 -16.15 19.10 21.26
C LYS A 298 -16.03 20.14 22.36
N ASP A 299 -14.81 20.51 22.75
CA ASP A 299 -14.55 21.52 23.77
C ASP A 299 -14.95 22.93 23.31
N SER A 300 -14.68 23.26 22.05
CA SER A 300 -15.08 24.54 21.45
C SER A 300 -16.61 24.69 21.40
N ARG A 301 -17.33 23.60 21.11
CA ARG A 301 -18.79 23.55 21.18
C ARG A 301 -19.31 23.81 22.60
N LEU A 302 -18.70 23.18 23.61
CA LEU A 302 -19.09 23.36 25.02
C LEU A 302 -18.80 24.77 25.55
N MET A 303 -17.70 25.38 25.11
CA MET A 303 -17.36 26.79 25.42
C MET A 303 -18.39 27.76 24.83
N HIS A 304 -18.84 27.51 23.60
CA HIS A 304 -19.87 28.33 22.94
C HIS A 304 -21.27 28.13 23.56
N GLU A 305 -21.67 26.90 23.90
CA GLU A 305 -22.92 26.63 24.60
C GLU A 305 -22.95 27.32 25.98
N ARG A 306 -21.81 27.33 26.70
CA ARG A 306 -21.67 28.06 27.98
C ARG A 306 -21.67 29.58 27.82
N SER A 307 -21.10 30.13 26.74
CA SER A 307 -21.14 31.59 26.50
C SER A 307 -22.55 32.07 26.09
N VAL A 308 -23.31 31.24 25.38
CA VAL A 308 -24.71 31.51 24.99
C VAL A 308 -25.66 31.34 26.19
N LEU A 309 -25.41 30.39 27.09
CA LEU A 309 -26.18 30.24 28.34
C LEU A 309 -25.92 31.38 29.35
N GLY A 310 -24.85 32.16 29.18
CA GLY A 310 -24.57 33.39 29.93
C GLY A 310 -25.26 34.65 29.38
N GLY A 311 -25.93 34.56 28.22
CA GLY A 311 -26.55 35.70 27.54
C GLY A 311 -27.93 35.36 26.97
N THR A 312 -28.97 35.56 27.80
CA THR A 312 -30.40 35.73 27.46
C THR A 312 -31.06 34.85 26.37
N LYS A 313 -32.08 34.12 26.82
CA LYS A 313 -33.16 33.42 26.10
C LYS A 313 -33.42 33.83 24.63
N GLY A 314 -33.45 32.79 23.78
CA GLY A 314 -34.50 32.64 22.75
C GLY A 314 -34.08 32.89 21.31
N SER A 315 -33.51 31.88 20.65
CA SER A 315 -33.89 31.48 19.29
C SER A 315 -33.27 30.12 18.98
N SER A 316 -34.07 29.23 18.39
CA SER A 316 -33.58 27.99 17.78
C SER A 316 -32.78 28.39 16.55
N ILE A 317 -31.45 28.42 16.66
CA ILE A 317 -30.55 28.53 15.51
C ILE A 317 -30.29 27.11 15.04
N ASP A 318 -30.73 26.81 13.82
CA ASP A 318 -30.39 25.58 13.12
C ASP A 318 -28.86 25.41 13.09
N ASN A 319 -28.39 24.28 13.63
CA ASN A 319 -26.99 23.98 13.86
C ASN A 319 -26.26 23.57 12.57
N HIS A 320 -25.96 24.53 11.70
CA HIS A 320 -25.04 24.34 10.59
C HIS A 320 -24.07 25.52 10.56
N TRP A 321 -22.80 25.29 10.93
CA TRP A 321 -21.80 26.35 11.05
C TRP A 321 -20.97 26.46 9.77
N PRO A 322 -21.16 27.51 8.93
CA PRO A 322 -20.54 27.61 7.61
C PRO A 322 -19.01 27.67 7.64
N CYS A 323 -18.41 28.09 8.77
CA CYS A 323 -16.95 28.21 8.87
C CYS A 323 -16.24 26.84 8.94
N ILE A 324 -16.94 25.78 9.37
CA ILE A 324 -16.37 24.42 9.46
C ILE A 324 -16.37 23.77 8.07
N ASP A 325 -17.48 23.89 7.35
CA ASP A 325 -17.56 23.43 5.97
C ASP A 325 -16.62 24.24 5.06
N MET A 326 -16.45 25.55 5.30
CA MET A 326 -15.42 26.33 4.59
C MET A 326 -14.00 25.87 4.91
N LEU A 327 -13.69 25.44 6.14
CA LEU A 327 -12.35 24.97 6.50
C LEU A 327 -12.05 23.59 5.88
N LEU A 328 -13.03 22.68 5.89
CA LEU A 328 -12.95 21.36 5.24
C LEU A 328 -12.90 21.48 3.72
N TYR A 329 -13.73 22.36 3.15
CA TYR A 329 -13.71 22.69 1.73
C TYR A 329 -12.39 23.37 1.34
N TRP A 330 -11.80 24.19 2.22
CA TRP A 330 -10.49 24.81 1.96
C TRP A 330 -9.33 23.81 2.02
N VAL A 331 -9.29 22.92 3.03
CA VAL A 331 -8.30 21.82 3.10
C VAL A 331 -8.41 20.91 1.88
N ALA A 332 -9.64 20.57 1.47
CA ALA A 332 -9.91 19.79 0.26
C ALA A 332 -9.50 20.52 -1.04
N THR A 333 -9.87 21.79 -1.19
CA THR A 333 -9.74 22.50 -2.47
C THR A 333 -8.35 23.11 -2.70
N VAL A 334 -7.65 23.52 -1.63
CA VAL A 334 -6.35 24.21 -1.73
C VAL A 334 -5.17 23.24 -1.68
N ARG A 335 -5.29 22.06 -1.04
CA ARG A 335 -4.20 21.08 -0.98
C ARG A 335 -4.43 19.80 -1.81
N PHE A 336 -5.65 19.31 -1.96
CA PHE A 336 -5.91 18.07 -2.71
C PHE A 336 -6.30 18.28 -4.17
N GLY A 337 -6.45 19.54 -4.61
CA GLY A 337 -7.02 19.85 -5.92
C GLY A 337 -8.48 19.35 -6.05
N PRO A 338 -9.19 19.69 -7.14
CA PRO A 338 -10.45 19.02 -7.42
C PRO A 338 -10.15 17.52 -7.62
N PHE A 339 -10.75 16.67 -6.80
CA PHE A 339 -10.81 15.23 -7.06
C PHE A 339 -11.25 15.03 -8.53
N THR A 340 -10.33 14.54 -9.36
CA THR A 340 -10.58 14.13 -10.74
C THR A 340 -10.02 12.73 -10.93
#